data_AF-A0A2S2PU11-F1
#
_entry.id   AF-A0A2S2PU11-F1
#
_cell.length_a   1.000
_cell.length_b   1.000
_cell.length_c   1.000
_cell.angle_alpha   90.00
_cell.angle_beta   90.00
_cell.angle_gamma   90.00
#
_symmetry.space_group_name_H-M   'P 1'
#
loop_
_entity.id
_entity.type
_entity.pdbx_description
1 polymer ?
#
loop_
_entity_poly.entity_id
_entity_poly.type
_entity_poly.pdbx_seq_one_letter_code
_entity_poly.pdbx_strand_id
1 'polypeptide(L)'
;TQFIFYTFNMLAKDFYSIISSDESTTNFLIRKMLWQIMKMPNVPIKCGSGMNLYLRNERGKERRILRCKRKGCQTTQSLRKDNAFWTFIDKNGRLNSGLSLSQQLELVFYWTQGLSNKTIMALTGRSSNTVCDWMNLCRDIQYMEKKSKEEKTTEKITKYYE
;
A
#
# COMPACT_ATOMS: atom_id res chain seq x y z
N THR A 1 -0.83 -8.00 10.50
CA THR A 1 0.60 -8.18 10.79
C THR A 1 1.10 -9.49 10.21
N GLN A 2 0.57 -10.65 10.62
CA GLN A 2 0.94 -11.95 10.01
C GLN A 2 0.85 -11.93 8.48
N PHE A 3 -0.17 -11.32 7.87
CA PHE A 3 -0.28 -11.30 6.40
C PHE A 3 0.87 -10.53 5.72
N ILE A 4 1.21 -9.32 6.17
CA ILE A 4 2.33 -8.54 5.64
C ILE A 4 3.66 -9.26 5.90
N PHE A 5 3.90 -9.74 7.12
CA PHE A 5 5.10 -10.49 7.46
C PHE A 5 5.25 -11.80 6.66
N TYR A 6 4.17 -12.58 6.48
CA TYR A 6 4.17 -13.77 5.64
C TYR A 6 4.39 -13.43 4.16
N THR A 7 3.84 -12.31 3.69
CA THR A 7 3.99 -11.92 2.29
C THR A 7 5.43 -11.54 1.95
N PHE A 8 6.18 -11.01 2.91
CA PHE A 8 7.57 -10.59 2.75
C PHE A 8 8.59 -11.56 3.37
N ASN A 9 8.18 -12.77 3.77
CA ASN A 9 9.10 -13.84 4.13
C ASN A 9 9.72 -14.45 2.87
N MET A 10 10.63 -13.71 2.24
CA MET A 10 11.33 -14.08 1.02
C MET A 10 12.78 -13.61 1.06
N LEU A 11 13.64 -14.24 0.26
CA LEU A 11 15.03 -13.82 0.14
C LEU A 11 15.12 -12.45 -0.55
N ALA A 12 16.12 -11.64 -0.16
CA ALA A 12 16.34 -10.32 -0.73
C ALA A 12 16.47 -10.36 -2.26
N LYS A 13 17.12 -11.39 -2.83
CA LYS A 13 17.25 -11.55 -4.29
C LYS A 13 15.88 -11.63 -4.98
N ASP A 14 14.94 -12.36 -4.39
CA ASP A 14 13.62 -12.58 -4.96
C ASP A 14 12.80 -11.30 -4.82
N PHE A 15 12.93 -10.62 -3.67
CA PHE A 15 12.34 -9.31 -3.44
C PHE A 15 12.81 -8.25 -4.45
N TYR A 16 14.12 -8.16 -4.71
CA TYR A 16 14.65 -7.20 -5.68
C TYR A 16 14.23 -7.50 -7.12
N SER A 17 14.01 -8.77 -7.47
CA SER A 17 13.41 -9.12 -8.76
C SER A 17 11.98 -8.57 -8.90
N ILE A 18 11.22 -8.56 -7.79
CA ILE A 18 9.85 -8.07 -7.71
C ILE A 18 9.78 -6.55 -7.79
N ILE A 19 10.70 -5.82 -7.14
CA ILE A 19 10.71 -4.35 -7.13
C ILE A 19 11.57 -3.71 -8.23
N SER A 20 11.97 -4.50 -9.22
CA SER A 20 12.77 -4.06 -10.38
C SER A 20 12.14 -2.91 -11.18
N SER A 21 10.81 -2.78 -11.15
CA SER A 21 10.08 -1.65 -11.72
C SER A 21 8.78 -1.40 -10.96
N ASP A 22 8.21 -0.21 -11.12
CA ASP A 22 6.88 0.10 -10.57
C ASP A 22 5.80 -0.83 -11.16
N GLU A 23 6.00 -1.34 -12.39
CA GLU A 23 5.12 -2.33 -13.01
C GLU A 23 5.17 -3.68 -12.29
N SER A 24 6.36 -4.27 -12.11
CA SER A 24 6.52 -5.56 -11.45
C SER A 24 6.04 -5.49 -9.99
N THR A 25 6.34 -4.37 -9.33
CA THR A 25 5.85 -4.05 -7.98
C THR A 25 4.32 -4.02 -7.92
N THR A 26 3.68 -3.31 -8.87
CA THR A 26 2.21 -3.22 -8.93
C THR A 26 1.59 -4.61 -9.17
N ASN A 27 2.15 -5.38 -10.11
CA ASN A 27 1.66 -6.71 -10.45
C ASN A 27 1.77 -7.66 -9.25
N PHE A 28 2.87 -7.59 -8.47
CA PHE A 28 3.04 -8.35 -7.25
C PHE A 28 1.97 -8.02 -6.19
N LEU A 29 1.74 -6.72 -5.95
CA LEU A 29 0.74 -6.26 -4.98
C LEU A 29 -0.68 -6.69 -5.34
N ILE A 30 -1.03 -6.66 -6.64
CA ILE A 30 -2.31 -7.16 -7.14
C ILE A 30 -2.41 -8.67 -6.93
N ARG A 31 -1.40 -9.44 -7.35
CA ARG A 31 -1.39 -10.92 -7.24
C ARG A 31 -1.51 -11.40 -5.79
N LYS A 32 -0.85 -10.71 -4.85
CA LYS A 32 -0.87 -11.09 -3.43
C LYS A 32 -2.12 -10.62 -2.69
N MET A 33 -3.09 -10.02 -3.37
CA MET A 33 -4.24 -9.37 -2.74
C MET A 33 -3.86 -8.34 -1.66
N LEU A 34 -2.60 -7.90 -1.62
CA LEU A 34 -2.13 -6.80 -0.76
C LEU A 34 -2.79 -5.47 -1.15
N TRP A 35 -3.39 -5.44 -2.34
CA TRP A 35 -4.27 -4.36 -2.78
C TRP A 35 -5.69 -4.44 -2.20
N GLN A 36 -6.19 -5.64 -1.87
CA GLN A 36 -7.54 -5.89 -1.37
C GLN A 36 -7.64 -6.00 0.16
N ILE A 37 -6.51 -6.26 0.85
CA ILE A 37 -6.49 -6.54 2.30
C ILE A 37 -6.70 -5.31 3.18
N MET A 38 -6.72 -4.11 2.58
CA MET A 38 -7.27 -2.94 3.24
C MET A 38 -8.63 -2.63 2.65
N LYS A 39 -9.67 -3.27 3.20
CA LYS A 39 -11.04 -2.79 3.01
C LYS A 39 -11.11 -1.33 3.47
N MET A 40 -11.28 -0.42 2.53
CA MET A 40 -11.93 0.88 2.74
C MET A 40 -13.01 1.00 1.65
N PRO A 41 -14.14 1.63 1.99
CA PRO A 41 -15.47 1.21 1.58
C PRO A 41 -15.72 1.45 0.09
N ASN A 42 -16.60 0.63 -0.46
CA ASN A 42 -17.42 0.96 -1.61
C ASN A 42 -17.80 2.45 -1.62
N VAL A 43 -17.20 3.29 -2.46
CA VAL A 43 -17.83 4.56 -2.86
C VAL A 43 -17.25 5.03 -4.20
N PRO A 44 -18.04 5.74 -5.01
CA PRO A 44 -18.79 5.16 -6.09
C PRO A 44 -18.14 5.53 -7.42
N ILE A 45 -18.08 4.57 -8.33
CA ILE A 45 -18.04 4.95 -9.74
C ILE A 45 -19.34 5.72 -9.96
N LYS A 46 -19.27 7.02 -10.32
CA LYS A 46 -20.46 7.84 -10.69
C LYS A 46 -21.44 7.08 -11.60
N CYS A 47 -20.95 6.10 -12.36
CA CYS A 47 -21.68 5.28 -13.31
C CYS A 47 -21.72 3.77 -13.01
N GLY A 48 -21.24 3.29 -11.86
CA GLY A 48 -21.29 1.88 -11.43
C GLY A 48 -20.45 0.87 -12.23
N SER A 49 -19.63 1.32 -13.19
CA SER A 49 -18.89 0.43 -14.11
C SER A 49 -17.48 0.07 -13.62
N GLY A 50 -17.00 -1.13 -13.93
CA GLY A 50 -15.63 -1.56 -13.63
C GLY A 50 -14.54 -0.69 -14.27
N MET A 51 -13.32 -0.81 -13.76
CA MET A 51 -12.13 -0.07 -14.21
C MET A 51 -11.14 -0.97 -14.96
N ASN A 52 -10.36 -0.39 -15.87
CA ASN A 52 -9.19 -1.00 -16.52
C ASN A 52 -7.92 -0.26 -16.07
N LEU A 53 -6.78 -0.96 -16.06
CA LEU A 53 -5.47 -0.40 -15.78
C LEU A 53 -4.87 0.24 -17.05
N TYR A 54 -4.37 1.46 -16.95
CA TYR A 54 -3.74 2.19 -18.06
C TYR A 54 -2.43 2.83 -17.62
N LEU A 55 -1.51 2.99 -18.57
CA LEU A 55 -0.33 3.84 -18.43
C LEU A 55 -0.70 5.28 -18.86
N ARG A 56 -0.32 6.25 -18.04
CA ARG A 56 -0.46 7.67 -18.32
C ARG A 56 0.90 8.34 -18.18
N ASN A 57 1.26 9.13 -19.18
CA ASN A 57 2.41 10.02 -19.08
C ASN A 57 2.00 11.31 -18.36
N GLU A 58 2.60 11.56 -17.19
CA GLU A 58 2.43 12.81 -16.44
C GLU A 58 3.78 13.51 -16.31
N ARG A 59 3.95 14.63 -17.04
CA ARG A 59 5.17 15.46 -16.98
C ARG A 59 6.47 14.64 -17.19
N GLY A 60 6.45 13.73 -18.16
CA GLY A 60 7.59 12.87 -18.50
C GLY A 60 7.80 11.67 -17.57
N LYS A 61 6.88 11.40 -16.65
CA LYS A 61 6.89 10.18 -15.81
C LYS A 61 5.69 9.32 -16.14
N GLU A 62 5.94 8.05 -16.48
CA GLU A 62 4.87 7.08 -16.67
C GLU A 62 4.29 6.64 -15.33
N ARG A 63 2.96 6.65 -15.24
CA ARG A 63 2.22 6.25 -14.05
C ARG A 63 1.05 5.37 -14.42
N ARG A 64 0.83 4.33 -13.63
CA ARG A 64 -0.36 3.48 -13.76
C ARG A 64 -1.57 4.12 -13.08
N ILE A 65 -2.68 4.19 -13.81
CA ILE A 65 -3.96 4.70 -13.34
C ILE A 65 -5.07 3.71 -13.67
N LEU A 66 -6.16 3.77 -12.90
CA LEU A 66 -7.42 3.10 -13.22
C LEU A 66 -8.29 4.06 -14.04
N ARG A 67 -8.87 3.59 -15.14
CA ARG A 67 -9.84 4.35 -15.94
C ARG A 67 -11.11 3.54 -16.14
N CYS A 68 -12.24 4.21 -16.04
CA CYS A 68 -13.55 3.60 -16.21
C CYS A 68 -13.71 2.99 -17.61
N LYS A 69 -14.31 1.79 -17.70
CA LYS A 69 -14.56 1.10 -18.98
C LYS A 69 -15.71 1.70 -19.78
N ARG A 70 -16.65 2.41 -19.14
CA ARG A 70 -17.84 2.97 -19.79
C ARG A 70 -17.44 4.05 -20.80
N LYS A 71 -17.83 3.85 -22.07
CA LYS A 71 -17.66 4.84 -23.14
C LYS A 71 -18.31 6.18 -22.73
N GLY A 72 -17.58 7.28 -22.89
CA GLY A 72 -18.01 8.62 -22.47
C GLY A 72 -17.74 8.96 -20.99
N CYS A 73 -17.43 7.98 -20.14
CA CYS A 73 -17.04 8.24 -18.76
C CYS A 73 -15.53 8.52 -18.66
N GLN A 74 -15.16 9.79 -18.43
CA GLN A 74 -13.75 10.22 -18.29
C GLN A 74 -13.20 10.04 -16.86
N THR A 75 -13.82 9.19 -16.04
CA THR A 75 -13.38 8.98 -14.66
C THR A 75 -12.06 8.22 -14.63
N THR A 76 -11.06 8.82 -13.99
CA THR A 76 -9.75 8.21 -13.70
C THR A 76 -9.48 8.23 -12.20
N GLN A 77 -8.81 7.20 -11.70
CA GLN A 77 -8.41 7.05 -10.31
C GLN A 77 -6.93 6.66 -10.25
N SER A 78 -6.18 7.26 -9.33
CA SER A 78 -4.82 6.79 -9.07
C SER A 78 -4.87 5.42 -8.40
N LEU A 79 -3.88 4.57 -8.66
CA LEU A 79 -3.74 3.30 -7.93
C LEU A 79 -3.57 3.48 -6.42
N ARG A 80 -3.19 4.68 -5.99
CA ARG A 80 -2.98 4.95 -4.56
C ARG A 80 -4.26 5.41 -3.88
N LYS A 81 -5.20 6.03 -4.62
CA LYS A 81 -6.43 6.63 -4.07
C LYS A 81 -7.23 5.57 -3.31
N ASP A 82 -7.63 5.91 -2.09
CA ASP A 82 -8.38 5.07 -1.14
C ASP A 82 -7.61 3.86 -0.58
N ASN A 83 -6.28 3.78 -0.80
CA ASN A 83 -5.41 2.78 -0.17
C ASN A 83 -4.57 3.41 0.94
N ALA A 84 -5.04 3.32 2.20
CA ALA A 84 -4.44 3.97 3.37
C ALA A 84 -2.94 3.67 3.58
N PHE A 85 -2.44 2.54 3.11
CA PHE A 85 -1.02 2.15 3.23
C PHE A 85 -0.15 2.80 2.16
N TRP A 86 -0.61 2.87 0.91
CA TRP A 86 0.14 3.44 -0.21
C TRP A 86 -0.09 4.94 -0.41
N THR A 87 -1.10 5.53 0.23
CA THR A 87 -1.34 6.97 0.15
C THR A 87 -0.56 7.82 1.14
N PHE A 88 -0.01 7.26 2.24
CA PHE A 88 0.48 8.01 3.42
C PHE A 88 -0.05 9.45 3.42
N ILE A 89 -1.32 9.56 3.77
CA ILE A 89 -1.97 10.85 3.87
C ILE A 89 -1.45 11.45 5.16
N ASP A 90 -0.63 12.50 5.06
CA ASP A 90 -0.25 13.25 6.25
C ASP A 90 -1.50 13.79 6.96
N LYS A 91 -1.35 14.32 8.17
CA LYS A 91 -2.46 14.89 8.97
C LYS A 91 -3.26 15.97 8.20
N ASN A 92 -2.72 16.48 7.09
CA ASN A 92 -3.27 17.53 6.25
C ASN A 92 -3.87 17.02 4.92
N GLY A 93 -4.05 15.72 4.74
CA GLY A 93 -4.70 15.21 3.52
C GLY A 93 -3.77 15.05 2.31
N ARG A 94 -2.44 15.20 2.46
CA ARG A 94 -1.50 15.24 1.31
C ARG A 94 -0.67 13.96 1.17
N LEU A 95 -0.51 13.54 -0.08
CA LEU A 95 0.26 12.37 -0.52
C LEU A 95 1.73 12.76 -0.76
N ASN A 96 2.56 12.75 0.30
CA ASN A 96 3.81 13.53 0.27
C ASN A 96 5.13 12.76 0.48
N SER A 97 5.16 11.42 0.38
CA SER A 97 6.43 10.70 0.59
C SER A 97 7.46 10.92 -0.52
N GLY A 98 7.08 11.42 -1.71
CA GLY A 98 7.97 11.57 -2.87
C GLY A 98 8.49 10.24 -3.45
N LEU A 99 8.27 9.11 -2.77
CA LEU A 99 8.77 7.79 -3.12
C LEU A 99 7.90 7.11 -4.20
N SER A 100 8.56 6.39 -5.11
CA SER A 100 7.92 5.43 -6.02
C SER A 100 7.37 4.23 -5.26
N LEU A 101 6.50 3.43 -5.89
CA LEU A 101 5.86 2.31 -5.21
C LEU A 101 6.90 1.24 -4.83
N SER A 102 7.86 0.98 -5.70
CA SER A 102 8.99 0.09 -5.44
C SER A 102 9.79 0.50 -4.20
N GLN A 103 10.08 1.80 -4.07
CA GLN A 103 10.84 2.35 -2.95
C GLN A 103 10.06 2.29 -1.62
N GLN A 104 8.73 2.45 -1.69
CA GLN A 104 7.86 2.27 -0.52
C GLN A 104 7.84 0.81 -0.09
N LEU A 105 7.71 -0.12 -1.05
CA LEU A 105 7.74 -1.55 -0.79
C LEU A 105 9.07 -2.00 -0.18
N GLU A 106 10.19 -1.41 -0.62
CA GLU A 106 11.53 -1.67 -0.08
C GLU A 106 11.64 -1.32 1.41
N LEU A 107 11.11 -0.17 1.83
CA LEU A 107 11.09 0.23 3.24
C LEU A 107 10.25 -0.72 4.10
N VAL A 108 9.11 -1.15 3.57
CA VAL A 108 8.22 -2.11 4.25
C VAL A 108 8.89 -3.47 4.38
N PHE A 109 9.56 -3.94 3.32
CA PHE A 109 10.32 -5.17 3.34
C PHE A 109 11.38 -5.13 4.46
N TYR A 110 12.21 -4.09 4.52
CA TYR A 110 13.21 -3.99 5.58
C TYR A 110 12.64 -3.90 6.99
N TRP A 111 11.50 -3.23 7.16
CA TRP A 111 10.80 -3.24 8.43
C TRP A 111 10.36 -4.66 8.83
N THR A 112 9.84 -5.45 7.89
CA THR A 112 9.47 -6.86 8.16
C THR A 112 10.67 -7.75 8.48
N GLN A 113 11.86 -7.40 7.98
CA GLN A 113 13.11 -8.08 8.33
C GLN A 113 13.68 -7.64 9.70
N GLY A 114 13.04 -6.70 10.39
CA GLY A 114 13.49 -6.22 11.70
C GLY A 114 14.77 -5.38 11.65
N LEU A 115 15.09 -4.79 10.50
CA LEU A 115 16.30 -3.97 10.36
C LEU A 115 16.19 -2.66 11.15
N SER A 116 17.31 -2.22 11.71
CA SER A 116 17.38 -0.94 12.43
C SER A 116 17.25 0.25 11.47
N ASN A 117 16.71 1.39 11.94
CA ASN A 117 16.61 2.61 11.13
C ASN A 117 17.97 3.02 10.54
N LYS A 118 19.06 2.90 11.31
CA LYS A 118 20.42 3.21 10.86
C LYS A 118 20.84 2.32 9.69
N THR A 119 20.55 1.03 9.76
CA THR A 119 20.83 0.08 8.68
C THR A 119 20.00 0.40 7.44
N ILE A 120 18.72 0.69 7.61
CA ILE A 120 17.81 1.04 6.50
C ILE A 120 18.28 2.33 5.81
N MET A 121 18.68 3.35 6.56
CA MET A 121 19.25 4.57 6.01
C MET A 121 20.51 4.28 5.18
N ALA A 122 21.42 3.45 5.68
CA ALA A 122 22.64 3.08 4.97
C ALA A 122 22.36 2.31 3.68
N LEU A 123 21.41 1.37 3.69
CA LEU A 123 21.06 0.57 2.52
C LEU A 123 20.32 1.37 1.44
N THR A 124 19.50 2.33 1.84
CA THR A 124 18.60 3.05 0.93
C THR A 124 19.08 4.44 0.52
N GLY A 125 20.06 4.99 1.24
CA GLY A 125 20.49 6.39 1.09
C GLY A 125 19.42 7.42 1.51
N ARG A 126 18.36 6.99 2.22
CA ARG A 126 17.24 7.86 2.58
C ARG A 126 17.51 8.64 3.86
N SER A 127 16.88 9.81 3.96
CA SER A 127 16.96 10.66 5.15
C SER A 127 16.39 9.98 6.39
N SER A 128 16.89 10.38 7.57
CA SER A 128 16.37 9.88 8.84
C SER A 128 14.87 10.12 8.99
N ASN A 129 14.39 11.31 8.62
CA ASN A 129 12.97 11.66 8.68
C ASN A 129 12.13 10.70 7.83
N THR A 130 12.52 10.48 6.58
CA THR A 130 11.83 9.53 5.69
C THR A 130 11.76 8.14 6.29
N VAL A 131 12.88 7.61 6.79
CA VAL A 131 12.89 6.27 7.38
C VAL A 131 12.02 6.21 8.63
N CYS A 132 12.17 7.17 9.55
CA CYS A 132 11.39 7.21 10.78
C CYS A 132 9.87 7.28 10.52
N ASP A 133 9.44 8.12 9.58
CA ASP A 133 8.03 8.25 9.20
C ASP A 133 7.44 6.93 8.70
N TRP A 134 8.18 6.21 7.84
CA TRP A 134 7.75 4.91 7.32
C TRP A 134 7.72 3.82 8.38
N MET A 135 8.71 3.78 9.28
CA MET A 135 8.72 2.80 10.37
C MET A 135 7.59 3.07 11.39
N ASN A 136 7.26 4.34 11.64
CA ASN A 136 6.09 4.72 12.43
C ASN A 136 4.80 4.26 11.74
N LEU A 137 4.64 4.54 10.45
CA LEU A 137 3.49 4.10 9.67
C LEU A 137 3.29 2.57 9.74
N CYS A 138 4.36 1.79 9.58
CA CYS A 138 4.28 0.33 9.69
C CYS A 138 3.79 -0.11 11.08
N ARG A 139 4.23 0.56 12.16
CA ARG A 139 3.77 0.30 13.53
C ARG A 139 2.30 0.67 13.72
N ASP A 140 1.89 1.84 13.24
CA ASP A 140 0.50 2.32 13.36
C ASP A 140 -0.47 1.37 12.65
N ILE A 141 -0.11 0.91 11.45
CA ILE A 141 -0.93 -0.04 10.70
C ILE A 141 -1.02 -1.39 11.41
N GLN A 142 0.10 -1.87 11.97
CA GLN A 142 0.11 -3.07 12.80
C GLN A 142 -0.84 -2.93 14.00
N TYR A 143 -0.86 -1.76 14.65
CA TYR A 143 -1.75 -1.48 15.77
C TYR A 143 -3.23 -1.44 15.35
N MET A 144 -3.55 -0.71 14.28
CA MET A 144 -4.91 -0.59 13.75
C MET A 144 -5.50 -1.94 13.32
N GLU A 145 -4.69 -2.81 12.71
CA GLU A 145 -5.12 -4.16 12.34
C GLU A 145 -5.40 -5.05 13.56
N LYS A 146 -4.62 -4.92 14.65
CA LYS A 146 -4.87 -5.65 15.89
C LYS A 146 -6.20 -5.21 16.50
N LYS A 147 -6.41 -3.89 16.62
CA LYS A 147 -7.64 -3.29 17.14
C LYS A 147 -8.88 -3.74 16.35
N SER A 148 -8.83 -3.71 15.01
CA SER A 148 -9.95 -4.19 14.18
C SER A 148 -10.28 -5.68 14.37
N LYS A 149 -9.28 -6.52 14.68
CA LYS A 149 -9.50 -7.94 14.98
C LYS A 149 -10.14 -8.13 16.34
N GLU A 150 -9.72 -7.36 17.33
CA GLU A 150 -10.30 -7.35 18.67
C GLU A 150 -11.77 -6.94 18.60
N GLU A 151 -12.09 -5.82 17.95
CA GLU A 151 -13.48 -5.34 17.73
C GLU A 151 -14.37 -6.40 17.06
N LYS A 152 -13.89 -7.04 15.98
CA LYS A 152 -14.65 -8.12 15.30
C LYS A 152 -14.83 -9.36 16.16
N THR A 153 -13.90 -9.65 17.06
CA THR A 153 -13.99 -10.78 17.98
C THR A 153 -15.03 -10.47 19.05
N THR A 154 -15.01 -9.24 19.58
CA THR A 154 -16.02 -8.74 20.51
C THR A 154 -17.42 -8.76 19.90
N GLU A 155 -17.61 -8.26 18.68
CA GLU A 155 -18.90 -8.32 17.96
C GLU A 155 -19.43 -9.74 17.79
N LYS A 156 -18.55 -10.70 17.44
CA LYS A 156 -18.93 -12.12 17.32
C LYS A 156 -19.35 -12.73 18.65
N ILE A 157 -18.66 -12.38 19.73
CA ILE A 157 -18.98 -12.83 21.09
C ILE A 157 -20.33 -12.28 21.51
N THR A 158 -20.55 -10.96 21.37
CA THR A 158 -21.84 -10.33 21.73
C THR A 158 -23.01 -10.96 20.99
N LYS A 159 -22.87 -11.19 19.68
CA LYS A 159 -23.90 -11.86 18.87
C LYS A 159 -24.16 -13.32 19.24
N TYR A 160 -23.21 -14.00 19.90
CA TYR A 160 -23.39 -15.37 20.38
C TYR A 160 -24.19 -15.44 21.70
N TYR A 161 -24.24 -14.33 22.44
CA TYR A 161 -24.93 -14.22 23.72
C TYR A 161 -26.26 -13.44 23.64
N GLU A 162 -26.69 -13.04 22.43
CA GLU A 162 -28.04 -12.52 22.09
C GLU A 162 -28.88 -13.61 21.41
#